data_AF-A0A7C4A505-F1
#
_entry.id   AF-A0A7C4A505-F1
#
_cell.length_a   1.000
_cell.length_b   1.000
_cell.length_c   1.000
_cell.angle_alpha   90.00
_cell.angle_beta   90.00
_cell.angle_gamma   90.00
#
_symmetry.space_group_name_H-M   'P 1'
#
loop_
_entity.id
_entity.type
_entity.pdbx_description
1 polymer ?
#
loop_
_entity_poly.entity_id
_entity_poly.type
_entity_poly.pdbx_seq_one_letter_code
_entity_poly.pdbx_strand_id
1 'polypeptide(L)'
;MPTPDLSDEQEREVERLIALANVQRLRGQFAEAEDSCRKALDITPEDVTVRELLADILHENGKLEAARSEYRKAMELSPGKVSLETKYAKVSIEIAEIEREKAIAQDMLEHPQKYMVVERRPWLAFLVGLVPGLGQIYNHEFFKGGLIFGVFLLFVIVVGFVAGSYRGVRDIGMLLANTHPFVLVLGLVTTFLWVYGMIDALVVASRLNRTDKFET
;
A
#
# COMPACT_ATOMS: atom_id res chain seq x y z
N MET A 1 39.11 -28.49 -14.58
CA MET A 1 39.60 -29.87 -14.51
C MET A 1 38.90 -30.65 -15.62
N PRO A 2 39.54 -31.60 -16.32
CA PRO A 2 38.79 -32.44 -17.24
C PRO A 2 37.77 -33.22 -16.40
N THR A 3 36.49 -33.09 -16.73
CA THR A 3 35.45 -33.97 -16.19
C THR A 3 35.88 -35.42 -16.42
N PRO A 4 35.70 -36.34 -15.45
CA PRO A 4 35.86 -37.76 -15.72
C PRO A 4 35.03 -38.08 -16.96
N ASP A 5 35.67 -38.68 -17.97
CA ASP A 5 35.00 -39.08 -19.20
C ASP A 5 33.87 -40.03 -18.81
N LEU A 6 32.62 -39.57 -18.94
CA LEU A 6 31.44 -40.34 -18.57
C LEU A 6 31.41 -41.58 -19.45
N SER A 7 31.09 -42.74 -18.90
CA SER A 7 30.85 -43.90 -19.76
C SER A 7 29.60 -43.67 -20.61
N ASP A 8 29.56 -44.25 -21.82
CA ASP A 8 28.35 -44.24 -22.67
C ASP A 8 27.07 -44.67 -21.92
N GLU A 9 27.21 -45.51 -20.89
CA GLU A 9 26.10 -45.92 -20.03
C GLU A 9 25.63 -44.82 -19.09
N GLN A 10 26.57 -44.06 -18.50
CA GLN A 10 26.25 -42.91 -17.66
C GLN A 10 25.60 -41.78 -18.46
N GLU A 11 26.09 -41.49 -19.66
CA GLU A 11 25.47 -40.48 -20.54
C GLU A 11 24.03 -40.86 -20.91
N ARG A 12 23.81 -42.10 -21.35
CA ARG A 12 22.46 -42.61 -21.66
C ARG A 12 21.53 -42.58 -20.46
N GLU A 13 22.05 -42.87 -19.26
CA GLU A 13 21.25 -42.83 -18.03
C GLU A 13 20.85 -41.40 -17.66
N VAL A 14 21.77 -40.43 -17.79
CA VAL A 14 21.47 -39.00 -17.57
C VAL A 14 20.39 -38.52 -18.55
N GLU A 15 20.53 -38.82 -19.85
CA GLU A 15 19.52 -38.47 -20.86
C GLU A 15 18.15 -39.08 -20.53
N ARG A 16 18.12 -40.34 -20.11
CA ARG A 16 16.89 -41.04 -19.70
C ARG A 16 16.24 -40.37 -18.50
N LEU A 17 17.04 -39.98 -17.49
CA LEU A 17 16.57 -39.28 -16.29
C LEU A 17 16.02 -37.89 -16.62
N ILE A 18 16.67 -37.14 -17.51
CA ILE A 18 16.20 -35.83 -17.99
C ILE A 18 14.87 -35.98 -18.74
N ALA A 19 14.76 -36.96 -19.65
CA ALA A 19 13.52 -37.21 -20.38
C ALA A 19 12.38 -37.60 -19.43
N LEU A 20 12.66 -38.45 -18.45
CA LEU A 20 11.70 -38.85 -17.42
C LEU A 20 11.25 -37.66 -16.57
N ALA A 21 12.18 -36.83 -16.11
CA ALA A 21 11.88 -35.63 -15.34
C ALA A 21 10.96 -34.67 -16.10
N ASN A 22 11.21 -34.46 -17.41
CA ASN A 22 10.34 -33.65 -18.26
C ASN A 22 8.93 -34.24 -18.38
N VAL A 23 8.79 -35.54 -18.58
CA VAL A 23 7.48 -36.20 -18.65
C VAL A 23 6.73 -36.10 -17.31
N GLN A 24 7.43 -36.28 -16.19
CA GLN A 24 6.86 -36.14 -14.85
C GLN A 24 6.43 -34.69 -14.57
N ARG A 25 7.27 -33.71 -14.92
CA ARG A 25 6.95 -32.27 -14.86
C ARG A 25 5.67 -31.94 -15.62
N LEU A 26 5.57 -32.38 -16.88
CA LEU A 26 4.38 -32.15 -17.71
C LEU A 26 3.11 -32.82 -17.16
N ARG A 27 3.25 -33.86 -16.32
CA ARG A 27 2.15 -34.53 -15.63
C ARG A 27 1.84 -33.93 -14.26
N GLY A 28 2.55 -32.88 -13.83
CA GLY A 28 2.43 -32.29 -12.49
C GLY A 28 3.00 -33.17 -11.37
N GLN A 29 3.75 -34.21 -11.70
CA GLN A 29 4.40 -35.13 -10.76
C GLN A 29 5.72 -34.52 -10.26
N PHE A 30 5.62 -33.39 -9.56
CA PHE A 30 6.79 -32.57 -9.25
C PHE A 30 7.79 -33.24 -8.31
N ALA A 31 7.33 -34.08 -7.37
CA ALA A 31 8.22 -34.76 -6.44
C ALA A 31 9.07 -35.81 -7.17
N GLU A 32 8.46 -36.56 -8.08
CA GLU A 32 9.14 -37.56 -8.89
C GLU A 32 10.06 -36.91 -9.93
N ALA A 33 9.63 -35.79 -10.53
CA ALA A 33 10.45 -35.00 -11.44
C ALA A 33 11.71 -34.45 -10.72
N GLU A 34 11.55 -33.95 -9.50
CA GLU A 34 12.66 -33.49 -8.65
C GLU A 34 13.65 -34.63 -8.37
N ASP A 35 13.17 -35.82 -8.01
CA ASP A 35 14.00 -37.00 -7.75
C ASP A 35 14.78 -37.45 -8.99
N SER A 36 14.14 -37.49 -10.16
CA SER A 36 14.80 -37.80 -11.44
C SER A 36 15.92 -36.81 -11.76
N CYS A 37 15.69 -35.51 -11.56
CA CYS A 37 16.72 -34.49 -11.74
C CYS A 37 17.88 -34.62 -10.74
N ARG A 38 17.60 -34.94 -9.47
CA ARG A 38 18.65 -35.15 -8.45
C ARG A 38 19.53 -36.35 -8.80
N LYS A 39 18.93 -37.46 -9.25
CA LYS A 39 19.68 -38.62 -9.75
C LYS A 39 20.56 -38.29 -10.96
N ALA A 40 20.07 -37.45 -11.89
CA ALA A 40 20.90 -36.97 -12.99
C ALA A 40 22.07 -36.13 -12.47
N LEU A 41 21.86 -35.24 -11.49
CA LEU A 41 22.93 -34.45 -10.87
C LEU A 41 23.92 -35.29 -10.04
N ASP A 42 23.51 -36.44 -9.51
CA ASP A 42 24.45 -37.36 -8.83
C ASP A 42 25.48 -37.95 -9.81
N ILE A 43 25.12 -38.08 -11.10
CA ILE A 43 26.01 -38.53 -12.18
C ILE A 43 26.78 -37.33 -12.76
N THR A 44 26.10 -36.20 -12.98
CA THR A 44 26.66 -34.98 -13.57
C THR A 44 26.42 -33.75 -12.67
N PRO A 45 27.24 -33.56 -11.61
CA PRO A 45 27.00 -32.51 -10.62
C PRO A 45 27.06 -31.07 -11.16
N GLU A 46 27.76 -30.85 -12.27
CA GLU A 46 27.96 -29.53 -12.88
C GLU A 46 27.11 -29.33 -14.15
N ASP A 47 26.15 -30.21 -14.43
CA ASP A 47 25.28 -30.06 -15.59
C ASP A 47 24.30 -28.89 -15.42
N VAL A 48 24.57 -27.81 -16.15
CA VAL A 48 23.77 -26.57 -16.18
C VAL A 48 22.34 -26.84 -16.66
N THR A 49 22.14 -27.75 -17.60
CA THR A 49 20.83 -28.09 -18.18
C THR A 49 19.98 -28.84 -17.16
N VAL A 50 20.56 -29.79 -16.43
CA VAL A 50 19.84 -30.53 -15.38
C VAL A 50 19.50 -29.59 -14.21
N ARG A 51 20.42 -28.69 -13.82
CA ARG A 51 20.14 -27.68 -12.78
C ARG A 51 19.03 -26.71 -13.19
N GLU A 52 19.04 -26.27 -14.45
CA GLU A 52 17.98 -25.42 -15.00
C GLU A 52 16.62 -26.14 -14.96
N LEU A 53 16.57 -27.41 -15.38
CA LEU A 53 15.34 -28.21 -15.33
C LEU A 53 14.84 -28.43 -13.89
N LEU A 54 15.75 -28.73 -12.96
CA LEU A 54 15.40 -28.85 -11.54
C LEU A 54 14.83 -27.53 -11.01
N ALA A 55 15.44 -26.39 -11.34
CA ALA A 55 14.97 -25.09 -10.93
C ALA A 55 13.58 -24.76 -11.52
N ASP A 56 13.34 -25.10 -12.79
CA ASP A 56 12.03 -24.97 -13.43
C ASP A 56 10.96 -25.81 -12.70
N ILE A 57 11.27 -27.07 -12.37
CA ILE A 57 10.36 -27.98 -11.63
C ILE A 57 10.04 -27.43 -10.25
N LEU A 58 11.05 -26.92 -9.54
CA LEU A 58 10.90 -26.31 -8.22
C LEU A 58 10.05 -25.03 -8.29
N HIS A 59 10.22 -24.23 -9.34
CA HIS A 59 9.43 -23.03 -9.59
C HIS A 59 7.95 -23.37 -9.81
N GLU A 60 7.66 -24.34 -10.68
CA GLU A 60 6.29 -24.80 -10.95
C GLU A 60 5.62 -25.47 -9.73
N ASN A 61 6.41 -26.09 -8.84
CA ASN A 61 5.92 -26.66 -7.59
C ASN A 61 5.79 -25.64 -6.44
N GLY A 62 6.00 -24.34 -6.71
CA GLY A 62 5.90 -23.26 -5.72
C GLY A 62 7.04 -23.21 -4.69
N LYS A 63 8.09 -24.03 -4.85
CA LYS A 63 9.29 -24.04 -4.00
C LYS A 63 10.27 -22.95 -4.46
N LEU A 64 9.82 -21.69 -4.46
CA LEU A 64 10.53 -20.55 -5.10
C LEU A 64 11.96 -20.34 -4.59
N GLU A 65 12.19 -20.49 -3.29
CA GLU A 65 13.53 -20.32 -2.71
C GLU A 65 14.52 -21.40 -3.18
N ALA A 66 14.05 -22.65 -3.27
CA ALA A 66 14.85 -23.74 -3.80
C ALA A 66 15.14 -23.54 -5.30
N ALA A 67 14.13 -23.09 -6.06
CA ALA A 67 14.30 -22.75 -7.48
C ALA A 67 15.34 -21.63 -7.68
N ARG A 68 15.25 -20.54 -6.91
CA ARG A 68 16.23 -19.44 -6.91
C ARG A 68 17.64 -19.95 -6.65
N SER A 69 17.82 -20.84 -5.68
CA SER A 69 19.14 -21.41 -5.38
C SER A 69 19.70 -22.25 -6.54
N GLU A 70 18.89 -23.05 -7.23
CA GLU A 70 19.35 -23.87 -8.35
C GLU A 70 19.63 -23.03 -9.61
N TYR A 71 18.80 -22.01 -9.90
CA TYR A 71 19.12 -21.04 -10.95
C TYR A 71 20.44 -20.31 -10.67
N ARG A 72 20.69 -19.90 -9.43
CA ARG A 72 21.96 -19.24 -9.06
C ARG A 72 23.16 -20.15 -9.34
N LYS A 73 23.09 -21.42 -8.93
CA LYS A 73 24.17 -22.39 -9.21
C LYS A 73 24.36 -22.62 -10.70
N ALA A 74 23.27 -22.72 -11.48
CA ALA A 74 23.35 -22.84 -12.93
C ALA A 74 24.01 -21.60 -13.57
N MET A 75 23.71 -20.39 -13.07
CA MET A 75 24.34 -19.14 -13.50
C MET A 75 25.83 -19.05 -13.15
N GLU A 76 26.22 -19.53 -11.96
CA GLU A 76 27.61 -19.58 -11.54
C GLU A 76 28.45 -20.51 -12.45
N LEU A 77 27.86 -21.61 -12.92
CA LEU A 77 28.49 -22.57 -13.83
C LEU A 77 28.51 -22.09 -15.29
N SER A 78 27.52 -21.30 -15.72
CA SER A 78 27.44 -20.73 -17.07
C SER A 78 27.15 -19.22 -17.04
N PRO A 79 28.13 -18.39 -16.65
CA PRO A 79 27.97 -16.94 -16.62
C PRO A 79 27.59 -16.36 -17.99
N GLY A 80 26.68 -15.38 -18.03
CA GLY A 80 26.25 -14.70 -19.26
C GLY A 80 25.19 -15.42 -20.08
N LYS A 81 24.65 -16.56 -19.61
CA LYS A 81 23.49 -17.21 -20.23
C LYS A 81 22.22 -16.42 -19.88
N VAL A 82 21.79 -15.57 -20.80
CA VAL A 82 20.63 -14.66 -20.66
C VAL A 82 19.35 -15.38 -20.20
N SER A 83 19.12 -16.62 -20.63
CA SER A 83 17.93 -17.38 -20.21
C SER A 83 17.94 -17.68 -18.71
N LEU A 84 19.10 -17.99 -18.12
CA LEU A 84 19.22 -18.24 -16.68
C LEU A 84 19.10 -16.96 -15.87
N GLU A 85 19.73 -15.87 -16.32
CA GLU A 85 19.59 -14.54 -15.71
C GLU A 85 18.12 -14.11 -15.66
N THR A 86 17.39 -14.31 -16.76
CA THR A 86 15.97 -13.98 -16.85
C THR A 86 15.12 -14.83 -15.88
N LYS A 87 15.37 -16.15 -15.82
CA LYS A 87 14.66 -17.05 -14.91
C LYS A 87 14.96 -16.74 -13.43
N TYR A 88 16.22 -16.46 -13.09
CA TYR A 88 16.63 -16.04 -11.76
C TYR A 88 16.00 -14.70 -11.35
N ALA A 89 15.99 -13.71 -12.25
CA ALA A 89 15.35 -12.42 -12.01
C ALA A 89 13.85 -12.59 -11.78
N LYS A 90 13.18 -13.40 -12.61
CA LYS A 90 11.74 -13.68 -12.49
C LYS A 90 11.39 -14.25 -11.11
N VAL A 91 12.07 -15.32 -10.68
CA VAL A 91 11.78 -15.93 -9.37
C VAL A 91 12.13 -14.99 -8.21
N SER A 92 13.14 -14.14 -8.36
CA SER A 92 13.53 -13.17 -7.33
C SER A 92 12.48 -12.07 -7.16
N ILE A 93 11.85 -11.62 -8.24
CA ILE A 93 10.74 -10.67 -8.20
C ILE A 93 9.53 -11.31 -7.50
N GLU A 94 9.18 -12.54 -7.86
CA GLU A 94 8.04 -13.25 -7.29
C GLU A 94 8.19 -13.46 -5.77
N ILE A 95 9.39 -13.83 -5.30
CA ILE A 95 9.70 -13.92 -3.87
C ILE A 95 9.50 -12.55 -3.19
N ALA A 96 10.02 -11.48 -3.78
CA ALA A 96 9.91 -10.14 -3.20
C ALA A 96 8.47 -9.63 -3.14
N GLU A 97 7.62 -9.98 -4.11
CA GLU A 97 6.20 -9.67 -4.11
C GLU A 97 5.47 -10.40 -2.99
N ILE A 98 5.71 -11.70 -2.82
CA ILE A 98 5.14 -12.50 -1.73
C ILE A 98 5.58 -11.97 -0.37
N GLU A 99 6.85 -11.62 -0.20
CA GLU A 99 7.36 -11.05 1.05
C GLU A 99 6.72 -9.70 1.36
N ARG A 100 6.52 -8.84 0.34
CA ARG A 100 5.84 -7.56 0.48
C ARG A 100 4.38 -7.74 0.87
N GLU A 101 3.65 -8.60 0.15
CA GLU A 101 2.24 -8.87 0.44
C GLU A 101 2.08 -9.44 1.86
N LYS A 102 2.96 -10.36 2.25
CA LYS A 102 2.98 -10.91 3.61
C LYS A 102 3.22 -9.83 4.66
N ALA A 103 4.17 -8.92 4.42
CA ALA A 103 4.45 -7.82 5.35
C ALA A 103 3.24 -6.88 5.50
N ILE A 104 2.55 -6.56 4.40
CA ILE A 104 1.32 -5.76 4.43
C ILE A 104 0.21 -6.50 5.18
N ALA A 105 0.01 -7.79 4.90
CA ALA A 105 -0.99 -8.59 5.60
C ALA A 105 -0.71 -8.69 7.11
N GLN A 106 0.56 -8.77 7.51
CA GLN A 106 0.96 -8.73 8.91
C GLN A 106 0.67 -7.36 9.53
N ASP A 107 1.02 -6.26 8.86
CA ASP A 107 0.72 -4.91 9.33
C ASP A 107 -0.81 -4.68 9.45
N MET A 108 -1.60 -5.24 8.54
CA MET A 108 -3.08 -5.21 8.61
C MET A 108 -3.62 -5.93 9.86
N LEU A 109 -3.01 -7.06 10.24
CA LEU A 109 -3.43 -7.81 11.42
C LEU A 109 -3.02 -7.12 12.73
N GLU A 110 -1.84 -6.49 12.76
CA GLU A 110 -1.33 -5.77 13.94
C GLU A 110 -1.95 -4.38 14.09
N HIS A 111 -2.27 -3.71 12.98
CA HIS A 111 -2.77 -2.35 12.93
C HIS A 111 -4.04 -2.25 12.08
N PRO A 112 -5.13 -2.96 12.43
CA PRO A 112 -6.34 -3.02 11.61
C PRO A 112 -6.97 -1.64 11.39
N GLN A 113 -6.79 -0.71 12.34
CA GLN A 113 -7.30 0.65 12.25
C GLN A 113 -6.66 1.46 11.11
N LYS A 114 -5.39 1.19 10.77
CA LYS A 114 -4.64 1.88 9.72
C LYS A 114 -5.19 1.56 8.32
N TYR A 115 -5.74 0.36 8.16
CA TYR A 115 -6.28 -0.16 6.90
C TYR A 115 -7.82 -0.17 6.87
N MET A 116 -8.46 0.36 7.91
CA MET A 116 -9.91 0.49 7.98
C MET A 116 -10.35 1.66 7.11
N VAL A 117 -10.92 1.38 5.95
CA VAL A 117 -11.56 2.41 5.11
C VAL A 117 -12.83 2.90 5.81
N VAL A 118 -12.76 4.11 6.37
CA VAL A 118 -13.94 4.78 6.95
C VAL A 118 -14.55 5.66 5.87
N GLU A 119 -15.59 5.17 5.19
CA GLU A 119 -16.31 6.00 4.22
C GLU A 119 -16.87 7.26 4.89
N ARG A 120 -16.33 8.42 4.51
CA ARG A 120 -16.84 9.70 4.97
C ARG A 120 -17.91 10.17 4.01
N ARG A 121 -18.98 10.77 4.51
CA ARG A 121 -19.95 11.51 3.69
C ARG A 121 -19.56 12.99 3.64
N PRO A 122 -19.02 13.53 2.53
CA PRO A 122 -18.53 14.91 2.49
C PRO A 122 -19.62 15.95 2.74
N TRP A 123 -20.85 15.66 2.31
CA TRP A 123 -22.00 16.51 2.57
C TRP A 123 -22.36 16.57 4.07
N LEU A 124 -22.13 15.50 4.83
CA LEU A 124 -22.31 15.54 6.29
C LEU A 124 -21.25 16.43 6.95
N ALA A 125 -19.99 16.38 6.49
CA ALA A 125 -18.95 17.29 6.99
C ALA A 125 -19.32 18.76 6.78
N PHE A 126 -19.89 19.08 5.61
CA PHE A 126 -20.38 20.42 5.28
C PHE A 126 -21.57 20.83 6.16
N LEU A 127 -22.58 19.97 6.32
CA LEU A 127 -23.75 20.26 7.14
C LEU A 127 -23.41 20.44 8.61
N VAL A 128 -22.57 19.55 9.16
CA VAL A 128 -22.09 19.67 10.54
C VAL A 128 -21.25 20.93 10.71
N GLY A 129 -20.50 21.34 9.67
CA GLY A 129 -19.76 22.60 9.61
C GLY A 129 -20.60 23.88 9.72
N LEU A 130 -21.94 23.81 9.61
CA LEU A 130 -22.83 24.94 9.94
C LEU A 130 -22.64 25.40 11.38
N VAL A 131 -22.20 24.52 12.28
CA VAL A 131 -21.70 24.92 13.58
C VAL A 131 -20.18 25.12 13.46
N PRO A 132 -19.66 26.32 13.76
CA PRO A 132 -18.24 26.63 13.65
C PRO A 132 -17.35 25.56 14.31
N GLY A 133 -16.43 24.98 13.54
CA GLY A 133 -15.46 23.99 14.02
C GLY A 133 -15.94 22.54 14.06
N LEU A 134 -17.25 22.26 13.99
CA LEU A 134 -17.73 20.87 14.05
C LEU A 134 -17.44 20.07 12.77
N GLY A 135 -17.35 20.72 11.61
CA GLY A 135 -16.97 20.06 10.35
C GLY A 135 -15.54 19.49 10.38
N GLN A 136 -14.62 20.17 11.08
CA GLN A 136 -13.25 19.71 11.32
C GLN A 136 -13.23 18.55 12.31
N ILE A 137 -14.05 18.60 13.35
CA ILE A 137 -14.19 17.50 14.33
C ILE A 137 -14.73 16.24 13.67
N TYR A 138 -15.70 16.36 12.76
CA TYR A 138 -16.17 15.25 11.93
C TYR A 138 -15.03 14.60 11.13
N ASN A 139 -14.04 15.40 10.70
CA ASN A 139 -12.87 14.90 10.01
C ASN A 139 -11.74 14.40 10.94
N HIS A 140 -11.95 14.37 12.26
CA HIS A 140 -10.95 14.10 13.29
C HIS A 140 -9.83 15.16 13.40
N GLU A 141 -10.04 16.36 12.86
CA GLU A 141 -9.13 17.50 12.99
C GLU A 141 -9.45 18.33 14.24
N PHE A 142 -9.35 17.71 15.43
CA PHE A 142 -9.78 18.30 16.70
C PHE A 142 -9.14 19.65 17.02
N PHE A 143 -7.85 19.81 16.76
CA PHE A 143 -7.14 21.07 17.02
C PHE A 143 -7.68 22.21 16.15
N LYS A 144 -7.88 21.97 14.85
CA LYS A 144 -8.45 22.96 13.93
C LYS A 144 -9.90 23.30 14.30
N GLY A 145 -10.70 22.28 14.62
CA GLY A 145 -12.08 22.46 15.04
C GLY A 145 -12.21 23.29 16.31
N GLY A 146 -11.40 23.00 17.33
CA GLY A 146 -11.34 23.75 18.58
C GLY A 146 -10.94 25.21 18.38
N LEU A 147 -9.96 25.48 17.51
CA LEU A 147 -9.53 26.84 17.19
C LEU A 147 -10.66 27.66 16.54
N ILE A 148 -11.33 27.12 15.53
CA ILE A 148 -12.44 27.80 14.83
C ILE A 148 -13.60 28.07 15.80
N PHE A 149 -13.98 27.07 16.60
CA PHE A 149 -15.04 27.22 17.60
C PHE A 149 -14.68 28.26 18.66
N GLY A 150 -13.43 28.28 19.14
CA GLY A 150 -12.95 29.26 20.12
C GLY A 150 -12.96 30.69 19.58
N VAL A 151 -12.51 30.91 18.34
CA VAL A 151 -12.57 32.23 17.68
C VAL A 151 -14.00 32.69 17.50
N PHE A 152 -14.90 31.79 17.11
CA PHE A 152 -16.33 32.09 16.99
C PHE A 152 -16.96 32.45 18.34
N LEU A 153 -16.67 31.68 19.39
CA LEU A 153 -17.17 31.95 20.74
C LEU A 153 -16.67 33.30 21.26
N LEU A 154 -15.39 33.62 21.04
CA LEU A 154 -14.83 34.92 21.40
C LEU A 154 -15.54 36.05 20.65
N PHE A 155 -15.80 35.89 19.35
CA PHE A 155 -16.56 36.86 18.57
C PHE A 155 -17.98 37.06 19.14
N VAL A 156 -18.70 35.98 19.47
CA VAL A 156 -20.04 36.06 20.09
C VAL A 156 -19.98 36.80 21.43
N ILE A 157 -18.97 36.55 22.26
CA ILE A 157 -18.78 37.24 23.54
C ILE A 157 -18.54 38.74 23.30
N VAL A 158 -17.61 39.10 22.41
CA VAL A 158 -17.30 40.50 22.08
C VAL A 158 -18.55 41.23 21.57
N VAL A 159 -19.29 40.62 20.64
CA VAL A 159 -20.55 41.19 20.13
C VAL A 159 -21.59 41.29 21.24
N GLY A 160 -21.71 40.30 22.13
CA GLY A 160 -22.64 40.33 23.26
C GLY A 160 -22.38 41.49 24.23
N PHE A 161 -21.11 41.75 24.57
CA PHE A 161 -20.72 42.90 25.40
C PHE A 161 -21.01 44.24 24.70
N VAL A 162 -20.72 44.34 23.40
CA VAL A 162 -20.94 45.54 22.60
C VAL A 162 -22.43 45.80 22.40
N ALA A 163 -23.21 44.81 21.98
CA ALA A 163 -24.66 44.89 21.79
C ALA A 163 -25.42 45.14 23.11
N GLY A 164 -24.94 44.57 24.23
CA GLY A 164 -25.50 44.83 25.56
C GLY A 164 -25.39 46.29 26.01
N SER A 165 -24.47 47.05 25.42
CA SER A 165 -24.33 48.49 25.63
C SER A 165 -25.38 49.31 24.87
N TYR A 166 -26.06 48.71 23.87
CA TYR A 166 -27.05 49.35 23.02
C TYR A 166 -28.48 48.82 23.29
N ARG A 167 -28.98 48.98 24.52
CA ARG A 167 -30.39 48.69 24.84
C ARG A 167 -31.30 49.55 23.96
N GLY A 168 -31.94 48.95 22.95
CA GLY A 168 -32.89 49.64 22.07
C GLY A 168 -32.66 49.46 20.57
N VAL A 169 -31.63 48.73 20.15
CA VAL A 169 -31.44 48.38 18.73
C VAL A 169 -32.58 47.47 18.27
N ARG A 170 -33.37 47.94 17.30
CA ARG A 170 -34.54 47.22 16.76
C ARG A 170 -34.31 46.62 15.39
N ASP A 171 -33.25 47.01 14.69
CA ASP A 171 -32.90 46.49 13.38
C ASP A 171 -31.36 46.37 13.18
N ILE A 172 -30.99 45.62 12.15
CA ILE A 172 -29.58 45.33 11.80
C ILE A 172 -28.85 46.60 11.33
N GLY A 173 -29.56 47.55 10.72
CA GLY A 173 -28.98 48.80 10.21
C GLY A 173 -28.43 49.69 11.32
N MET A 174 -29.20 49.88 12.40
CA MET A 174 -28.78 50.61 13.58
C MET A 174 -27.65 49.90 14.32
N LEU A 175 -27.62 48.56 14.30
CA LEU A 175 -26.50 47.80 14.86
C LEU A 175 -25.22 48.12 14.08
N LEU A 176 -25.25 47.99 12.75
CA LEU A 176 -24.08 48.22 11.90
C LEU A 176 -23.59 49.67 11.97
N ALA A 177 -24.49 50.64 11.99
CA ALA A 177 -24.14 52.07 12.02
C ALA A 177 -23.49 52.51 13.34
N ASN A 178 -23.88 51.90 14.47
CA ASN A 178 -23.40 52.27 15.80
C ASN A 178 -22.33 51.32 16.34
N THR A 179 -22.01 50.24 15.62
CA THR A 179 -20.99 49.28 16.05
C THR A 179 -19.59 49.80 15.74
N HIS A 180 -18.67 49.64 16.69
CA HIS A 180 -17.29 50.05 16.51
C HIS A 180 -16.66 49.35 15.28
N PRO A 181 -15.93 50.05 14.38
CA PRO A 181 -15.40 49.47 13.14
C PRO A 181 -14.58 48.19 13.34
N PHE A 182 -13.84 48.10 14.45
CA PHE A 182 -13.11 46.89 14.83
C PHE A 182 -14.00 45.64 14.92
N VAL A 183 -15.19 45.75 15.51
CA VAL A 183 -16.12 44.63 15.69
C VAL A 183 -16.72 44.19 14.35
N LEU A 184 -16.95 45.14 13.43
CA LEU A 184 -17.38 44.85 12.07
C LEU A 184 -16.30 44.09 11.28
N VAL A 185 -15.05 44.56 11.36
CA VAL A 185 -13.90 43.88 10.74
C VAL A 185 -13.71 42.48 11.34
N LEU A 186 -13.78 42.37 12.67
CA LEU A 186 -13.69 41.08 13.36
C LEU A 186 -14.80 40.12 12.90
N GLY A 187 -16.04 40.60 12.79
CA GLY A 187 -17.16 39.78 12.32
C GLY A 187 -17.02 39.33 10.87
N LEU A 188 -16.52 40.20 9.98
CA LEU A 188 -16.21 39.83 8.59
C LEU A 188 -15.12 38.75 8.54
N VAL A 189 -14.06 38.90 9.33
CA VAL A 189 -12.97 37.92 9.41
C VAL A 189 -13.47 36.59 9.97
N THR A 190 -14.23 36.59 11.06
CA THR A 190 -14.80 35.36 11.65
C THR A 190 -15.77 34.67 10.69
N THR A 191 -16.61 35.43 9.98
CA THR A 191 -17.54 34.87 8.98
C THR A 191 -16.78 34.26 7.82
N PHE A 192 -15.75 34.93 7.32
CA PHE A 192 -14.90 34.42 6.25
C PHE A 192 -14.17 33.14 6.67
N LEU A 193 -13.57 33.11 7.87
CA LEU A 193 -12.92 31.93 8.43
C LEU A 193 -13.90 30.76 8.62
N TRP A 194 -15.14 31.04 9.03
CA TRP A 194 -16.17 30.02 9.18
C TRP A 194 -16.58 29.42 7.83
N VAL A 195 -16.91 30.25 6.83
CA VAL A 195 -17.26 29.78 5.48
C VAL A 195 -16.10 29.01 4.85
N TYR A 196 -14.87 29.53 5.00
CA TYR A 196 -13.66 28.82 4.57
C TYR A 196 -13.55 27.45 5.26
N GLY A 197 -13.75 27.40 6.57
CA GLY A 197 -13.72 26.15 7.33
C GLY A 197 -14.77 25.14 6.90
N MET A 198 -15.97 25.57 6.50
CA MET A 198 -17.01 24.68 5.97
C MET A 198 -16.59 24.04 4.63
N ILE A 199 -16.03 24.84 3.73
CA ILE A 199 -15.55 24.36 2.42
C ILE A 199 -14.36 23.43 2.62
N ASP A 200 -13.41 23.80 3.48
CA ASP A 200 -12.24 22.98 3.78
C ASP A 200 -12.65 21.62 4.36
N ALA A 201 -13.60 21.57 5.31
CA ALA A 201 -14.10 20.32 5.87
C ALA A 201 -14.70 19.39 4.81
N LEU A 202 -15.43 19.93 3.82
CA LEU A 202 -15.96 19.15 2.70
C LEU A 202 -14.84 18.62 1.79
N VAL A 203 -13.86 19.47 1.48
CA VAL A 203 -12.73 19.10 0.61
C VAL A 203 -11.83 18.06 1.29
N VAL A 204 -11.58 18.17 2.59
CA VAL A 204 -10.83 17.19 3.38
C VAL A 204 -11.57 15.86 3.43
N ALA A 205 -12.87 15.85 3.71
CA ALA A 205 -13.68 14.62 3.69
C ALA A 205 -13.66 13.93 2.31
N SER A 206 -13.71 14.73 1.23
CA SER A 206 -13.65 14.21 -0.15
C SER A 206 -12.27 13.65 -0.51
N ARG A 207 -11.20 14.25 0.01
CA ARG A 207 -9.82 13.78 -0.18
C ARG A 207 -9.58 12.45 0.53
N LEU A 208 -10.08 12.31 1.75
CA LEU A 208 -9.93 11.08 2.54
C LEU A 208 -10.65 9.90 1.87
N ASN A 209 -11.83 10.12 1.31
CA ASN A 209 -12.49 9.10 0.48
C ASN A 209 -11.73 8.71 -0.79
N ARG A 210 -10.84 9.56 -1.31
CA ARG A 210 -10.04 9.25 -2.51
C ARG A 210 -8.80 8.47 -2.15
N THR A 211 -8.08 8.86 -1.09
CA THR A 211 -6.89 8.12 -0.62
C THR A 211 -7.24 6.68 -0.29
N ASP A 212 -8.37 6.46 0.37
CA ASP A 212 -8.85 5.14 0.77
C ASP A 212 -9.21 4.24 -0.44
N LYS A 213 -9.41 4.80 -1.64
CA LYS A 213 -9.73 4.06 -2.87
C LYS A 213 -8.52 3.66 -3.70
N PHE A 214 -7.37 4.27 -3.46
CA PHE A 214 -6.13 3.96 -4.20
C PHE A 214 -5.18 3.05 -3.41
N GLU A 215 -5.47 2.80 -2.13
CA GLU A 215 -4.70 1.90 -1.25
C GLU A 215 -5.35 0.51 -1.07
N THR A 216 -6.55 0.28 -1.64
CA THR A 216 -7.24 -1.03 -1.74
C THR A 216 -7.11 -1.62 -3.13
#